data_AF-A0AAW2I0K5-F1
#
_entry.id   AF-A0AAW2I0K5-F1
#
_cell.length_a   1.000
_cell.length_b   1.000
_cell.length_c   1.000
_cell.angle_alpha   90.00
_cell.angle_beta   90.00
_cell.angle_gamma   90.00
#
_symmetry.space_group_name_H-M   'P 1'
#
loop_
_entity.id
_entity.type
_entity.pdbx_description
1 polymer ?
#
loop_
_entity_poly.entity_id
_entity_poly.type
_entity_poly.pdbx_seq_one_letter_code
_entity_poly.pdbx_strand_id
1 'polypeptide(L)'
;MTGIDKCQGKLIFPPRFVPYLEKHRIFELFHELTELLVQDRPTDHVKYIRDVLPCAASRRDKPRIVFFAPPSFDRKTFAEEVAQRLQIAVITRKYLELKEKYRRMLERQQLFQMEKPPVMEGEYSCVCPEELELEPTYPEFFENQAESSVSEETPSAPSEHKDESESESPDEDDIDPCKEFNVCRCKVDPDELEALKEQRRLEREQRRAEREAKKAAAESAPQKPPTPKSTKASEQTTSSSCVCESDLPAETKSSSVTIDFSVLANCDYSTQGWILVDVPEDAREAELLCKQGALPTHALMFIMESEEETGRDYKYLSLEWQNVYKSVPVQKVYVKGRHALVLAENVTKMLGVMPHRHAPMLPRIALIGSRGSGATTQAKMLSHKYGFVHVEFQEEMARALLRKDKFCKLYQMQLSLRPDPELEALLLEKILLTPKCRKRGWVLTGYPSNCDQLRMMDLMATPPNRIIFIDVPAKECFIRLYYRKTDWMTGKEYGIPDIEPYGLDGQNPVGVAPEVRERLMSHPRDNKKRIIRDIESYFDEKEEMMKYCGKTASVVNGNKSVETVFELIDQIIINPAPAQPPRNPLSINCGIEEAYEKMKTMRMDTGINTNNLMVNPPNPIFKL
;
A
#
# COMPACT_ATOMS: atom_id res chain seq x y z
N MET A 1 33.06 1.38 29.86
CA MET A 1 32.46 0.87 28.60
C MET A 1 31.50 -0.26 28.94
N THR A 2 30.35 -0.35 28.25
CA THR A 2 29.53 -1.56 27.93
C THR A 2 28.06 -1.16 27.75
N GLY A 3 27.79 -0.31 26.74
CA GLY A 3 26.44 -0.22 26.19
C GLY A 3 26.18 -1.49 25.39
N ILE A 4 25.68 -2.54 26.04
CA ILE A 4 25.49 -3.84 25.39
C ILE A 4 24.45 -3.69 24.29
N ASP A 5 24.88 -4.05 23.08
CA ASP A 5 24.24 -3.79 21.80
C ASP A 5 22.99 -4.67 21.59
N LYS A 6 21.93 -4.39 22.36
CA LYS A 6 20.63 -5.09 22.30
C LYS A 6 19.94 -4.99 20.93
N CYS A 7 20.46 -4.16 20.02
CA CYS A 7 19.98 -4.02 18.64
C CYS A 7 20.44 -5.16 17.72
N GLN A 8 21.43 -5.98 18.10
CA GLN A 8 21.93 -7.09 17.27
C GLN A 8 21.03 -8.34 17.25
N GLY A 9 20.04 -8.42 18.14
CA GLY A 9 19.05 -9.49 18.12
C GLY A 9 18.19 -9.40 16.85
N LYS A 10 18.34 -10.38 15.94
CA LYS A 10 17.56 -10.46 14.71
C LYS A 10 16.06 -10.45 15.03
N LEU A 11 15.38 -9.34 14.78
CA LEU A 11 13.96 -9.14 15.09
C LEU A 11 13.09 -10.16 14.34
N ILE A 12 12.77 -11.28 15.01
CA ILE A 12 11.85 -12.30 14.50
C ILE A 12 10.44 -11.77 14.67
N PHE A 13 9.96 -10.97 13.71
CA PHE A 13 8.55 -10.56 13.64
C PHE A 13 7.66 -11.80 13.58
N PRO A 14 6.80 -12.06 14.59
CA PRO A 14 5.88 -13.19 14.52
C PRO A 14 4.92 -13.03 13.33
N PRO A 15 4.62 -14.09 12.54
CA PRO A 15 3.79 -13.97 11.34
C PRO A 15 2.40 -13.36 11.54
N ARG A 16 1.90 -13.29 12.78
CA ARG A 16 0.66 -12.59 13.17
C ARG A 16 0.71 -11.07 13.01
N PHE A 17 1.89 -10.46 13.02
CA PHE A 17 2.00 -9.00 12.93
C PHE A 17 1.87 -8.51 11.49
N VAL A 18 2.30 -9.29 10.48
CA VAL A 18 2.21 -8.83 9.08
C VAL A 18 0.79 -8.43 8.68
N PRO A 19 -0.27 -9.24 8.94
CA PRO A 19 -1.64 -8.84 8.61
C PRO A 19 -2.18 -7.69 9.46
N TYR A 20 -1.70 -7.50 10.70
CA TYR A 20 -2.01 -6.33 11.52
C TYR A 20 -1.36 -5.07 10.96
N LEU A 21 -0.08 -5.14 10.59
CA LEU A 21 0.69 -4.07 9.95
C LEU A 21 0.05 -3.66 8.61
N GLU A 22 -0.42 -4.63 7.82
CA GLU A 22 -1.20 -4.36 6.61
C GLU A 22 -2.58 -3.75 6.92
N LYS A 23 -3.36 -4.35 7.84
CA LYS A 23 -4.73 -3.91 8.19
C LYS A 23 -4.76 -2.47 8.70
N HIS A 24 -3.76 -2.06 9.46
CA HIS A 24 -3.64 -0.71 10.02
C HIS A 24 -2.74 0.22 9.18
N ARG A 25 -2.24 -0.25 8.02
CA ARG A 25 -1.36 0.50 7.09
C ARG A 25 -0.17 1.14 7.81
N ILE A 26 0.48 0.30 8.61
CA ILE A 26 1.62 0.66 9.47
C ILE A 26 2.92 0.66 8.67
N PHE A 27 3.04 -0.12 7.59
CA PHE A 27 4.19 -0.03 6.69
C PHE A 27 4.29 1.35 6.04
N GLU A 28 3.17 1.90 5.59
CA GLU A 28 3.12 3.25 5.03
C GLU A 28 3.31 4.33 6.10
N LEU A 29 2.84 4.11 7.33
CA LEU A 29 3.14 5.01 8.46
C LEU A 29 4.64 5.01 8.82
N PHE A 30 5.27 3.84 8.89
CA PHE A 30 6.72 3.73 9.09
C PHE A 30 7.50 4.42 7.98
N HIS A 31 7.01 4.34 6.73
CA HIS A 31 7.63 5.04 5.62
C HIS A 31 7.56 6.56 5.79
N GLU A 32 6.39 7.16 6.08
CA GLU A 32 6.27 8.61 6.35
C GLU A 32 7.13 9.03 7.56
N LEU A 33 7.14 8.25 8.66
CA LEU A 33 7.99 8.53 9.83
C LEU A 33 9.49 8.48 9.48
N THR A 34 9.90 7.54 8.62
CA THR A 34 11.29 7.42 8.18
C THR A 34 11.67 8.57 7.24
N GLU A 35 10.79 8.98 6.32
CA GLU A 35 10.98 10.17 5.49
C GLU A 35 11.24 11.41 6.37
N LEU A 36 10.41 11.62 7.38
CA LEU A 36 10.51 12.77 8.30
C LEU A 36 11.78 12.74 9.17
N LEU A 37 12.17 11.58 9.70
CA LEU A 37 13.42 11.43 10.45
C LEU A 37 14.67 11.70 9.60
N VAL A 38 14.68 11.23 8.34
CA VAL A 38 15.80 11.42 7.41
C VAL A 38 15.92 12.88 6.96
N GLN A 39 14.78 13.57 6.84
CA GLN A 39 14.67 14.97 6.49
C GLN A 39 15.12 15.89 7.64
N ASP A 40 14.45 15.82 8.79
CA ASP A 40 14.62 16.81 9.87
C ASP A 40 15.82 16.50 10.80
N ARG A 41 16.31 15.25 10.78
CA ARG A 41 17.50 14.78 11.52
C ARG A 41 17.53 15.26 12.99
N PRO A 42 16.47 15.03 13.76
CA PRO A 42 16.36 15.52 15.14
C PRO A 42 17.44 14.89 16.04
N THR A 43 17.87 15.62 17.07
CA THR A 43 18.84 15.12 18.06
C THR A 43 18.28 14.00 18.95
N ASP A 44 16.99 14.07 19.29
CA ASP A 44 16.24 13.01 19.96
C ASP A 44 15.19 12.43 19.00
N HIS A 45 15.54 11.31 18.38
CA HIS A 45 14.66 10.61 17.44
C HIS A 45 13.37 10.09 18.10
N VAL A 46 13.41 9.67 19.37
CA VAL A 46 12.27 9.02 20.04
C VAL A 46 11.21 10.06 20.41
N LYS A 47 11.64 11.18 21.01
CA LYS A 47 10.77 12.31 21.31
C LYS A 47 10.17 12.90 20.03
N TYR A 48 10.99 13.08 18.98
CA TYR A 48 10.50 13.56 17.69
C TYR A 48 9.46 12.61 17.07
N ILE A 49 9.70 11.29 17.04
CA ILE A 49 8.72 10.32 16.52
C ILE A 49 7.40 10.45 17.27
N ARG A 50 7.43 10.53 18.60
CA ARG A 50 6.22 10.68 19.43
C ARG A 50 5.44 11.95 19.07
N ASP A 51 6.14 13.07 18.95
CA ASP A 51 5.52 14.38 18.72
C ASP A 51 4.99 14.51 17.27
N VAL A 52 5.64 13.86 16.31
CA VAL A 52 5.29 13.88 14.87
C VAL A 52 4.32 12.76 14.46
N LEU A 53 4.12 11.73 15.28
CA LEU A 53 3.24 10.59 14.97
C LEU A 53 1.81 10.97 14.51
N PRO A 54 1.10 11.93 15.15
CA PRO A 54 -0.24 12.33 14.71
C PRO A 54 -0.22 13.01 13.32
N CYS A 55 0.81 13.83 13.08
CA CYS A 55 1.05 14.48 11.80
C CYS A 55 1.38 13.44 10.71
N ALA A 56 2.28 12.49 10.96
CA ALA A 56 2.62 11.43 10.02
C ALA A 56 1.42 10.53 9.67
N ALA A 57 0.59 10.18 10.66
CA ALA A 57 -0.64 9.41 10.44
C ALA A 57 -1.63 10.14 9.51
N SER A 58 -1.72 11.47 9.63
CA SER A 58 -2.56 12.30 8.76
C SER A 58 -1.93 12.51 7.36
N ARG A 59 -0.60 12.70 7.26
CA ARG A 59 0.14 12.85 5.99
C ARG A 59 0.02 11.63 5.06
N ARG A 60 -0.02 10.43 5.65
CA ARG A 60 -0.09 9.13 4.94
C ARG A 60 -1.23 9.03 3.92
N ASP A 61 -2.37 9.63 4.25
CA ASP A 61 -3.63 9.47 3.50
C ASP A 61 -4.02 10.75 2.74
N LYS A 62 -3.09 11.71 2.61
CA LYS A 62 -3.33 13.03 2.05
C LYS A 62 -2.56 13.25 0.74
N PRO A 63 -3.26 13.55 -0.38
CA PRO A 63 -2.61 13.65 -1.67
C PRO A 63 -1.79 14.95 -1.76
N ARG A 64 -0.54 14.79 -2.18
CA ARG A 64 0.41 15.85 -2.50
C ARG A 64 0.69 15.73 -3.99
N ILE A 65 0.12 16.63 -4.78
CA ILE A 65 -0.01 16.48 -6.23
C ILE A 65 0.83 17.55 -6.91
N VAL A 66 1.62 17.10 -7.89
CA VAL A 66 2.25 17.97 -8.88
C VAL A 66 1.77 17.50 -10.24
N PHE A 67 1.44 18.44 -11.13
CA PHE A 67 0.99 18.09 -12.47
C PHE A 67 1.65 18.94 -13.57
N PHE A 68 2.01 18.27 -14.65
CA PHE A 68 2.68 18.83 -15.82
C PHE A 68 1.66 18.93 -16.92
N ALA A 69 1.47 20.13 -17.42
CA ALA A 69 0.54 20.43 -18.48
C ALA A 69 1.19 21.41 -19.45
N PRO A 70 1.03 21.22 -20.78
CA PRO A 70 1.50 22.19 -21.75
C PRO A 70 0.82 23.56 -21.54
N PRO A 71 1.39 24.66 -22.04
CA PRO A 71 0.86 26.01 -21.81
C PRO A 71 -0.54 26.24 -22.40
N SER A 72 -0.98 25.37 -23.32
CA SER A 72 -2.32 25.33 -23.91
C SER A 72 -3.42 24.81 -22.97
N PHE A 73 -3.06 24.16 -21.86
CA PHE A 73 -4.00 23.56 -20.93
C PHE A 73 -4.33 24.50 -19.76
N ASP A 74 -5.62 24.64 -19.42
CA ASP A 74 -6.04 25.44 -18.27
C ASP A 74 -5.75 24.74 -16.94
N ARG A 75 -4.52 24.97 -16.46
CA ARG A 75 -3.99 24.42 -15.21
C ARG A 75 -4.80 24.85 -13.97
N LYS A 76 -5.33 26.09 -13.96
CA LYS A 76 -5.92 26.68 -12.75
C LYS A 76 -7.32 26.14 -12.50
N THR A 77 -8.20 26.27 -13.49
CA THR A 77 -9.56 25.76 -13.41
C THR A 77 -9.55 24.25 -13.15
N PHE A 78 -8.62 23.51 -13.78
CA PHE A 78 -8.44 22.09 -13.50
C PHE A 78 -8.00 21.81 -12.04
N ALA A 79 -7.01 22.54 -11.52
CA ALA A 79 -6.52 22.35 -10.16
C ALA A 79 -7.57 22.70 -9.11
N GLU A 80 -8.31 23.79 -9.29
CA GLU A 80 -9.39 24.22 -8.40
C GLU A 80 -10.52 23.19 -8.34
N GLU A 81 -10.94 22.65 -9.50
CA GLU A 81 -11.93 21.57 -9.58
C GLU A 81 -11.47 20.28 -8.88
N VAL A 82 -10.20 19.86 -9.05
CA VAL A 82 -9.67 18.68 -8.34
C VAL A 82 -9.53 18.96 -6.84
N ALA A 83 -9.05 20.13 -6.45
CA ALA A 83 -8.86 20.53 -5.06
C ALA A 83 -10.18 20.61 -4.28
N GLN A 84 -11.24 21.15 -4.90
CA GLN A 84 -12.57 21.20 -4.30
C GLN A 84 -13.13 19.80 -4.03
N ARG A 85 -12.90 18.83 -4.94
CA ARG A 85 -13.34 17.44 -4.78
C ARG A 85 -12.53 16.65 -3.74
N LEU A 86 -11.23 16.94 -3.60
CA LEU A 86 -10.33 16.27 -2.66
C LEU A 86 -10.21 16.98 -1.30
N GLN A 87 -10.74 18.19 -1.16
CA GLN A 87 -10.61 19.06 0.03
C GLN A 87 -9.15 19.32 0.43
N ILE A 88 -8.35 19.79 -0.55
CA ILE A 88 -6.92 20.07 -0.42
C ILE A 88 -6.57 21.47 -0.91
N ALA A 89 -5.42 22.01 -0.51
CA ALA A 89 -5.02 23.38 -0.88
C ALA A 89 -4.47 23.47 -2.31
N VAL A 90 -4.89 24.47 -3.08
CA VAL A 90 -4.22 24.88 -4.34
C VAL A 90 -3.12 25.88 -4.01
N ILE A 91 -1.89 25.59 -4.43
CA ILE A 91 -0.72 26.43 -4.16
C ILE A 91 -0.10 26.83 -5.50
N THR A 92 -0.09 28.14 -5.76
CA THR A 92 0.47 28.72 -6.99
C THR A 92 1.86 29.30 -6.75
N ARG A 93 2.68 29.46 -7.82
CA ARG A 93 3.96 30.18 -7.76
C ARG A 93 3.86 31.51 -7.00
N LYS A 94 2.87 32.34 -7.36
CA LYS A 94 2.64 33.66 -6.74
C LYS A 94 2.40 33.60 -5.23
N TYR A 95 1.78 32.53 -4.74
CA TYR A 95 1.54 32.34 -3.31
C TYR A 95 2.84 32.07 -2.55
N LEU A 96 3.70 31.18 -3.09
CA LEU A 96 5.00 30.87 -2.48
C LEU A 96 5.92 32.08 -2.47
N GLU A 97 6.03 32.81 -3.59
CA GLU A 97 6.78 34.07 -3.66
C GLU A 97 6.30 35.12 -2.64
N LEU A 98 4.98 35.22 -2.43
CA LEU A 98 4.41 36.16 -1.47
C LEU A 98 4.74 35.77 -0.02
N LYS A 99 4.60 34.48 0.32
CA LYS A 99 5.00 33.92 1.62
C LYS A 99 6.49 34.16 1.90
N GLU A 100 7.34 33.97 0.91
CA GLU A 100 8.79 34.18 1.06
C GLU A 100 9.15 35.66 1.23
N LYS A 101 8.54 36.57 0.44
CA LYS A 101 8.68 38.03 0.63
C LYS A 101 8.25 38.46 2.05
N TYR A 102 7.16 37.88 2.56
CA TYR A 102 6.65 38.17 3.90
C TYR A 102 7.59 37.63 5.00
N ARG A 103 8.14 36.42 4.84
CA ARG A 103 9.13 35.88 5.80
C ARG A 103 10.39 36.73 5.85
N ARG A 104 10.95 37.11 4.70
CA ARG A 104 12.11 38.02 4.60
C ARG A 104 11.83 39.41 5.21
N MET A 105 10.57 39.86 5.22
CA MET A 105 10.16 41.11 5.88
C MET A 105 10.14 40.97 7.41
N LEU A 106 9.59 39.85 7.93
CA LEU A 106 9.60 39.52 9.36
C LEU A 106 11.02 39.35 9.91
N GLU A 107 11.88 38.60 9.22
CA GLU A 107 13.29 38.41 9.59
C GLU A 107 14.02 39.76 9.71
N ARG A 108 13.79 40.66 8.75
CA ARG A 108 14.34 42.04 8.80
C ARG A 108 13.80 42.84 9.98
N GLN A 109 12.51 42.73 10.31
CA GLN A 109 11.93 43.42 11.48
C GLN A 109 12.51 42.90 12.80
N GLN A 110 12.73 41.59 12.91
CA GLN A 110 13.35 40.97 14.10
C GLN A 110 14.81 41.41 14.26
N LEU A 111 15.61 41.40 13.18
CA LEU A 111 16.96 41.97 13.16
C LEU A 111 16.96 43.44 13.61
N PHE A 112 16.05 44.26 13.08
CA PHE A 112 15.93 45.68 13.44
C PHE A 112 15.50 45.92 14.90
N GLN A 113 14.86 44.94 15.55
CA GLN A 113 14.54 44.98 16.98
C GLN A 113 15.74 44.57 17.86
N MET A 114 16.59 43.66 17.39
CA MET A 114 17.82 43.26 18.10
C MET A 114 18.97 44.27 17.95
N GLU A 115 18.98 45.10 16.89
CA GLU A 115 19.98 46.15 16.66
C GLU A 115 19.73 47.46 17.43
N LYS A 116 18.62 47.58 18.18
CA LYS A 116 18.44 48.73 19.09
C LYS A 116 19.41 48.63 20.28
N PRO A 117 20.34 49.58 20.48
CA PRO A 117 21.16 49.60 21.68
C PRO A 117 20.28 49.79 22.92
N PRO A 118 20.68 49.28 24.10
CA PRO A 118 19.94 49.52 25.34
C PRO A 118 19.89 51.02 25.62
N VAL A 119 18.67 51.53 25.85
CA VAL A 119 18.45 52.93 26.20
C VAL A 119 19.06 53.20 27.57
N MET A 120 20.13 54.00 27.58
CA MET A 120 20.77 54.53 28.79
C MET A 120 20.13 55.87 29.14
N GLU A 121 19.00 55.81 29.83
CA GLU A 121 18.38 56.93 30.55
C GLU A 121 18.12 56.40 31.98
N GLY A 122 18.62 57.00 33.06
CA GLY A 122 19.00 58.39 33.25
C GLY A 122 18.05 58.96 34.30
N GLU A 123 18.53 59.14 35.54
CA GLU A 123 17.72 59.71 36.61
C GLU A 123 17.22 61.11 36.19
N TYR A 124 15.92 61.40 36.34
CA TYR A 124 15.43 62.54 37.13
C TYR A 124 13.89 62.62 37.23
N SER A 125 13.42 62.87 38.45
CA SER A 125 12.15 63.50 38.87
C SER A 125 10.86 63.29 38.05
N CYS A 126 9.92 62.58 38.67
CA CYS A 126 8.48 62.67 38.37
C CYS A 126 7.94 64.09 38.60
N VAL A 127 7.20 64.61 37.61
CA VAL A 127 6.23 65.72 37.77
C VAL A 127 5.00 65.40 36.90
N CYS A 128 3.84 65.29 37.53
CA CYS A 128 2.52 65.45 36.89
C CYS A 128 1.97 66.83 37.32
N PRO A 129 1.16 67.53 36.51
CA PRO A 129 -0.29 67.21 36.47
C PRO A 129 -1.00 67.50 35.13
N GLU A 130 -2.30 67.13 35.06
CA GLU A 130 -3.43 67.82 34.37
C GLU A 130 -3.32 68.13 32.84
N GLU A 131 -4.35 67.98 31.99
CA GLU A 131 -5.73 67.46 32.08
C GLU A 131 -6.27 67.22 30.63
N LEU A 132 -7.53 66.80 30.48
CA LEU A 132 -8.37 66.89 29.26
C LEU A 132 -8.15 65.92 28.07
N GLU A 133 -8.93 64.83 28.14
CA GLU A 133 -10.08 64.54 27.24
C GLU A 133 -9.94 64.10 25.75
N LEU A 134 -10.66 62.99 25.50
CA LEU A 134 -11.41 62.56 24.30
C LEU A 134 -10.84 61.44 23.39
N GLU A 135 -11.78 60.59 22.97
CA GLU A 135 -11.60 59.21 22.48
C GLU A 135 -11.20 59.09 20.99
N PRO A 136 -10.94 57.86 20.51
CA PRO A 136 -12.00 57.29 19.68
C PRO A 136 -12.38 55.83 19.98
N THR A 137 -13.68 55.64 20.15
CA THR A 137 -14.46 54.40 20.06
C THR A 137 -13.99 53.34 19.06
N TYR A 138 -13.99 52.07 19.49
CA TYR A 138 -14.33 50.89 18.66
C TYR A 138 -15.11 49.86 19.50
N PRO A 139 -16.18 49.23 18.96
CA PRO A 139 -17.10 48.42 19.76
C PRO A 139 -16.60 46.99 20.06
N GLU A 140 -16.33 46.77 21.35
CA GLU A 140 -16.74 45.67 22.23
C GLU A 140 -17.33 44.33 21.70
N PHE A 141 -16.73 43.23 22.22
CA PHE A 141 -17.33 41.98 22.74
C PHE A 141 -18.16 41.07 21.79
N PHE A 142 -18.20 39.73 21.97
CA PHE A 142 -18.18 38.94 23.21
C PHE A 142 -17.25 37.72 23.22
N GLU A 143 -16.46 37.59 24.29
CA GLU A 143 -16.20 36.30 24.95
C GLU A 143 -17.35 35.97 25.92
N ASN A 144 -17.57 34.67 26.17
CA ASN A 144 -17.99 34.06 27.46
C ASN A 144 -18.21 32.54 27.20
N GLN A 145 -17.94 31.61 28.12
CA GLN A 145 -17.75 31.72 29.57
C GLN A 145 -16.93 30.54 30.13
N ALA A 146 -16.26 30.75 31.28
CA ALA A 146 -16.18 29.92 32.50
C ALA A 146 -16.50 28.39 32.45
N GLU A 147 -15.98 27.51 33.30
CA GLU A 147 -15.00 27.54 34.40
C GLU A 147 -14.74 26.07 34.82
N SER A 148 -13.60 25.76 35.46
CA SER A 148 -13.51 25.03 36.75
C SER A 148 -12.13 24.40 36.95
N SER A 149 -11.65 24.49 38.19
CA SER A 149 -10.41 23.93 38.71
C SER A 149 -10.60 22.49 39.21
N VAL A 150 -9.51 21.71 39.28
CA VAL A 150 -9.10 20.91 40.44
C VAL A 150 -7.56 20.76 40.42
N SER A 151 -6.97 20.67 41.62
CA SER A 151 -5.54 20.66 41.97
C SER A 151 -4.93 19.24 42.03
N GLU A 152 -3.71 19.14 42.60
CA GLU A 152 -3.01 17.92 43.08
C GLU A 152 -2.30 17.07 42.00
N GLU A 153 -1.15 16.43 42.26
CA GLU A 153 -0.05 16.70 43.20
C GLU A 153 1.22 16.00 42.64
N THR A 154 2.43 16.35 43.11
CA THR A 154 3.66 15.61 42.77
C THR A 154 4.16 14.83 43.99
N PRO A 155 4.80 13.67 43.78
CA PRO A 155 6.02 13.43 44.54
C PRO A 155 7.19 12.83 43.74
N SER A 156 8.35 12.98 44.37
CA SER A 156 9.70 12.67 43.93
C SER A 156 10.09 11.19 43.85
N ALA A 157 11.22 10.94 43.18
CA ALA A 157 11.98 9.69 43.23
C ALA A 157 12.53 9.37 44.63
N PRO A 158 13.17 8.18 44.77
CA PRO A 158 14.51 8.17 45.34
C PRO A 158 15.54 7.37 44.53
N SER A 159 16.80 7.76 44.71
CA SER A 159 18.03 7.15 44.21
C SER A 159 18.54 6.00 45.08
N GLU A 160 19.37 5.11 44.54
CA GLU A 160 20.41 4.43 45.33
C GLU A 160 21.69 4.20 44.49
N HIS A 161 22.84 4.20 45.18
CA HIS A 161 24.21 4.24 44.64
C HIS A 161 24.98 2.92 44.90
N LYS A 162 26.23 2.87 44.42
CA LYS A 162 27.36 1.95 44.74
C LYS A 162 27.63 0.83 43.74
N ASP A 163 28.87 0.39 43.49
CA ASP A 163 30.23 0.96 43.71
C ASP A 163 31.22 0.29 42.71
N GLU A 164 32.48 0.72 42.70
CA GLU A 164 33.59 0.36 41.78
C GLU A 164 34.02 -1.14 41.88
N SER A 165 34.69 -1.79 40.91
CA SER A 165 36.07 -1.52 40.46
C SER A 165 36.60 -2.56 39.42
N GLU A 166 37.68 -2.21 38.70
CA GLU A 166 38.79 -3.04 38.16
C GLU A 166 38.49 -4.39 37.47
N SER A 167 38.59 -4.56 36.14
CA SER A 167 39.74 -4.51 35.20
C SER A 167 40.51 -5.83 35.01
N GLU A 168 40.42 -6.42 33.81
CA GLU A 168 41.53 -7.09 33.10
C GLU A 168 41.10 -7.49 31.67
N SER A 169 42.00 -7.37 30.70
CA SER A 169 41.85 -7.84 29.31
C SER A 169 42.88 -8.93 29.03
N PRO A 170 42.53 -9.96 28.24
CA PRO A 170 43.31 -10.13 27.01
C PRO A 170 42.53 -10.66 25.79
N ASP A 171 42.91 -10.11 24.65
CA ASP A 171 43.26 -10.75 23.36
C ASP A 171 42.31 -11.71 22.60
N GLU A 172 42.52 -11.72 21.29
CA GLU A 172 41.72 -12.38 20.25
C GLU A 172 42.04 -13.88 20.13
N ASP A 173 41.00 -14.67 19.80
CA ASP A 173 40.97 -15.78 18.81
C ASP A 173 40.05 -16.96 19.23
N ASP A 174 39.61 -17.72 18.21
CA ASP A 174 38.82 -18.96 18.25
C ASP A 174 37.40 -18.94 18.87
N ILE A 175 36.40 -18.61 18.04
CA ILE A 175 34.98 -18.93 18.31
C ILE A 175 34.50 -20.13 17.45
N ASP A 176 34.26 -21.24 18.16
CA ASP A 176 33.63 -22.48 17.70
C ASP A 176 32.23 -22.25 17.04
N PRO A 177 31.96 -22.75 15.81
CA PRO A 177 30.69 -22.57 15.12
C PRO A 177 29.48 -23.31 15.74
N CYS A 178 29.66 -24.16 16.76
CA CYS A 178 28.62 -25.08 17.24
C CYS A 178 27.68 -24.54 18.35
N LYS A 179 27.47 -23.22 18.45
CA LYS A 179 26.50 -22.60 19.38
C LYS A 179 25.34 -21.82 18.71
N GLU A 180 24.79 -22.37 17.63
CA GLU A 180 23.38 -22.14 17.28
C GLU A 180 22.62 -23.48 17.23
N PHE A 181 21.31 -23.42 17.48
CA PHE A 181 20.35 -24.54 17.50
C PHE A 181 20.34 -25.45 18.76
N ASN A 182 19.59 -24.99 19.77
CA ASN A 182 18.90 -25.90 20.70
C ASN A 182 17.92 -26.80 19.92
N VAL A 183 18.37 -27.98 19.52
CA VAL A 183 17.55 -29.04 18.93
C VAL A 183 17.61 -30.28 19.82
N CYS A 184 16.47 -30.96 19.95
CA CYS A 184 16.29 -32.13 20.79
C CYS A 184 17.34 -33.22 20.50
N ARG A 185 17.86 -33.88 21.55
CA ARG A 185 18.76 -35.04 21.46
C ARG A 185 18.03 -36.27 20.90
N CYS A 186 17.79 -36.28 19.60
CA CYS A 186 17.53 -37.48 18.82
C CYS A 186 18.86 -37.94 18.22
N LYS A 187 19.22 -39.22 18.38
CA LYS A 187 20.46 -39.76 17.82
C LYS A 187 20.38 -39.73 16.29
N VAL A 188 21.14 -38.84 15.66
CA VAL A 188 21.44 -38.89 14.21
C VAL A 188 22.65 -39.79 14.04
N ASP A 189 22.62 -40.64 13.02
CA ASP A 189 23.70 -41.58 12.75
C ASP A 189 24.96 -40.82 12.29
N PRO A 190 26.17 -41.08 12.85
CA PRO A 190 27.39 -40.39 12.45
C PRO A 190 27.66 -40.47 10.94
N ASP A 191 27.33 -41.62 10.32
CA ASP A 191 27.59 -41.89 8.91
C ASP A 191 26.65 -41.06 8.00
N GLU A 192 25.38 -40.85 8.40
CA GLU A 192 24.48 -39.92 7.70
C GLU A 192 24.98 -38.47 7.79
N LEU A 193 25.57 -38.08 8.92
CA LEU A 193 26.10 -36.73 9.11
C LEU A 193 27.38 -36.48 8.29
N GLU A 194 28.25 -37.48 8.12
CA GLU A 194 29.37 -37.38 7.17
C GLU A 194 28.89 -37.33 5.71
N ALA A 195 27.97 -38.22 5.31
CA ALA A 195 27.40 -38.21 3.97
C ALA A 195 26.78 -36.84 3.61
N LEU A 196 26.08 -36.21 4.56
CA LEU A 196 25.49 -34.88 4.36
C LEU A 196 26.55 -33.75 4.29
N LYS A 197 27.69 -33.88 5.00
CA LYS A 197 28.82 -32.96 4.90
C LYS A 197 29.52 -33.09 3.55
N GLU A 198 29.74 -34.32 3.08
CA GLU A 198 30.39 -34.59 1.80
C GLU A 198 29.53 -34.15 0.60
N GLN A 199 28.22 -34.42 0.64
CA GLN A 199 27.27 -33.91 -0.35
C GLN A 199 27.31 -32.37 -0.44
N ARG A 200 27.38 -31.67 0.70
CA ARG A 200 27.54 -30.20 0.73
C ARG A 200 28.90 -29.73 0.26
N ARG A 201 29.96 -30.54 0.34
CA ARG A 201 31.29 -30.22 -0.22
C ARG A 201 31.23 -30.30 -1.75
N LEU A 202 30.67 -31.38 -2.29
CA LEU A 202 30.47 -31.57 -3.72
C LEU A 202 29.58 -30.47 -4.35
N GLU A 203 28.48 -30.06 -3.69
CA GLU A 203 27.67 -28.92 -4.16
C GLU A 203 28.45 -27.60 -4.20
N ARG A 204 29.37 -27.37 -3.25
CA ARG A 204 30.22 -26.17 -3.23
C ARG A 204 31.26 -26.20 -4.35
N GLU A 205 31.87 -27.37 -4.59
CA GLU A 205 32.82 -27.59 -5.68
C GLU A 205 32.15 -27.40 -7.05
N GLN A 206 30.94 -27.95 -7.27
CA GLN A 206 30.15 -27.72 -8.49
C GLN A 206 29.81 -26.24 -8.71
N ARG A 207 29.33 -25.54 -7.68
CA ARG A 207 29.03 -24.08 -7.77
C ARG A 207 30.27 -23.24 -8.03
N ARG A 208 31.45 -23.68 -7.60
CA ARG A 208 32.73 -23.03 -7.92
C ARG A 208 33.10 -23.25 -9.38
N ALA A 209 33.02 -24.49 -9.87
CA ALA A 209 33.25 -24.82 -11.28
C ALA A 209 32.29 -24.05 -12.22
N GLU A 210 31.01 -23.94 -11.88
CA GLU A 210 30.05 -23.12 -12.66
C GLU A 210 30.42 -21.63 -12.71
N ARG A 211 30.95 -21.07 -11.61
CA ARG A 211 31.40 -19.67 -11.56
C ARG A 211 32.66 -19.45 -12.39
N GLU A 212 33.60 -20.37 -12.32
CA GLU A 212 34.84 -20.35 -13.11
C GLU A 212 34.54 -20.53 -14.60
N ALA A 213 33.63 -21.43 -14.98
CA ALA A 213 33.13 -21.58 -16.35
C ALA A 213 32.39 -20.34 -16.88
N LYS A 214 31.54 -19.70 -16.06
CA LYS A 214 30.87 -18.43 -16.42
C LYS A 214 31.87 -17.28 -16.57
N LYS A 215 32.94 -17.25 -15.79
CA LYS A 215 34.00 -16.25 -15.90
C LYS A 215 34.81 -16.45 -17.20
N ALA A 216 35.22 -17.68 -17.50
CA ALA A 216 35.90 -18.02 -18.76
C ALA A 216 35.04 -17.67 -20.00
N ALA A 217 33.73 -17.94 -19.95
CA ALA A 217 32.81 -17.59 -21.03
C ALA A 217 32.61 -16.06 -21.22
N ALA A 218 32.79 -15.27 -20.16
CA ALA A 218 32.77 -13.80 -20.25
C ALA A 218 34.09 -13.24 -20.82
N GLU A 219 35.22 -13.88 -20.52
CA GLU A 219 36.55 -13.49 -21.03
C GLU A 219 36.77 -13.91 -22.50
N SER A 220 35.99 -14.86 -23.02
CA SER A 220 36.06 -15.30 -24.43
C SER A 220 35.09 -14.59 -25.40
N ALA A 221 34.42 -13.51 -25.00
CA ALA A 221 33.44 -12.81 -25.84
C ALA A 221 34.14 -11.89 -26.88
N PRO A 222 33.81 -11.98 -28.18
CA PRO A 222 34.50 -11.23 -29.22
C PRO A 222 34.20 -9.72 -29.18
N GLN A 223 35.24 -8.90 -29.26
CA GLN A 223 35.13 -7.44 -29.30
C GLN A 223 34.52 -6.97 -30.64
N LYS A 224 33.60 -5.99 -30.59
CA LYS A 224 33.01 -5.36 -31.78
C LYS A 224 34.04 -4.45 -32.47
N PRO A 225 34.04 -4.37 -33.82
CA PRO A 225 34.96 -3.51 -34.57
C PRO A 225 34.56 -2.02 -34.44
N PRO A 226 35.54 -1.09 -34.48
CA PRO A 226 35.28 0.34 -34.50
C PRO A 226 34.83 0.82 -35.89
N THR A 227 33.81 1.67 -35.95
CA THR A 227 33.37 2.35 -37.18
C THR A 227 34.09 3.69 -37.39
N PRO A 228 34.26 4.15 -38.64
CA PRO A 228 35.33 5.09 -39.00
C PRO A 228 34.97 6.57 -38.84
N LYS A 229 35.99 7.39 -38.59
CA LYS A 229 35.97 8.86 -38.79
C LYS A 229 36.82 9.25 -40.00
N SER A 230 36.22 9.96 -40.95
CA SER A 230 36.87 10.64 -42.09
C SER A 230 35.94 11.78 -42.53
N THR A 231 36.37 12.99 -42.92
CA THR A 231 37.73 13.56 -43.08
C THR A 231 37.62 15.10 -43.13
N LYS A 232 38.68 15.80 -42.66
CA LYS A 232 39.46 16.94 -43.26
C LYS A 232 38.73 17.95 -44.21
N ALA A 233 39.12 19.23 -44.34
CA ALA A 233 40.32 20.00 -43.93
C ALA A 233 39.93 21.51 -43.89
N SER A 234 40.34 22.33 -42.90
CA SER A 234 41.59 23.13 -42.79
C SER A 234 41.81 24.25 -43.83
N GLU A 235 41.87 25.50 -43.38
CA GLU A 235 42.74 26.55 -43.93
C GLU A 235 43.17 27.54 -42.81
N GLN A 236 44.25 28.30 -43.02
CA GLN A 236 45.14 28.82 -41.96
C GLN A 236 45.15 30.36 -41.81
N THR A 237 45.95 30.82 -40.82
CA THR A 237 46.45 32.19 -40.54
C THR A 237 45.50 33.11 -39.74
N THR A 238 45.94 33.99 -38.83
CA THR A 238 47.29 34.28 -38.25
C THR A 238 47.19 34.95 -36.87
N SER A 239 48.28 34.94 -36.07
CA SER A 239 48.62 35.88 -34.95
C SER A 239 47.64 35.98 -33.75
N SER A 240 48.01 36.29 -32.50
CA SER A 240 49.23 36.31 -31.69
C SER A 240 48.85 37.04 -30.37
N SER A 241 49.61 36.82 -29.30
CA SER A 241 49.56 37.54 -28.00
C SER A 241 48.45 37.17 -26.99
N CYS A 242 48.87 37.13 -25.72
CA CYS A 242 48.04 36.93 -24.54
C CYS A 242 47.44 38.26 -24.08
N VAL A 243 46.18 38.27 -23.63
CA VAL A 243 45.71 39.17 -22.56
C VAL A 243 44.77 38.40 -21.62
N CYS A 244 44.76 38.86 -20.37
CA CYS A 244 44.18 38.34 -19.15
C CYS A 244 42.65 38.16 -19.12
N GLU A 245 42.17 37.62 -18.01
CA GLU A 245 40.77 37.56 -17.58
C GLU A 245 40.07 38.93 -17.56
N SER A 246 39.07 39.12 -18.42
CA SER A 246 37.87 39.93 -18.14
C SER A 246 36.75 39.55 -19.13
N ASP A 247 35.51 39.92 -18.76
CA ASP A 247 34.35 39.97 -19.67
C ASP A 247 33.70 38.63 -20.10
N LEU A 248 33.12 37.94 -19.10
CA LEU A 248 31.88 37.19 -19.34
C LEU A 248 30.78 38.19 -19.78
N PRO A 249 30.01 37.91 -20.84
CA PRO A 249 28.90 38.79 -21.23
C PRO A 249 27.87 38.84 -20.11
N ALA A 250 27.39 40.04 -19.79
CA ALA A 250 26.45 40.25 -18.70
C ALA A 250 25.13 39.49 -18.97
N GLU A 251 24.96 38.36 -18.28
CA GLU A 251 23.66 37.72 -18.16
C GLU A 251 22.68 38.76 -17.61
N THR A 252 21.61 39.00 -18.36
CA THR A 252 20.43 39.73 -17.88
C THR A 252 19.79 38.92 -16.78
N LYS A 253 20.29 39.12 -15.54
CA LYS A 253 19.71 38.58 -14.31
C LYS A 253 18.30 39.16 -14.13
N SER A 254 17.32 38.50 -14.74
CA SER A 254 16.00 38.46 -14.14
C SER A 254 16.19 37.91 -12.74
N SER A 255 15.75 38.66 -11.73
CA SER A 255 15.85 38.25 -10.34
C SER A 255 14.82 37.17 -10.06
N SER A 256 15.09 35.95 -10.55
CA SER A 256 14.30 34.75 -10.22
C SER A 256 14.40 34.55 -8.71
N VAL A 257 13.27 34.77 -8.03
CA VAL A 257 13.16 34.52 -6.60
C VAL A 257 13.27 33.00 -6.42
N THR A 258 14.31 32.56 -5.71
CA THR A 258 14.57 31.14 -5.42
C THR A 258 13.49 30.63 -4.46
N ILE A 259 12.46 30.00 -5.01
CA ILE A 259 11.32 29.52 -4.22
C ILE A 259 11.78 28.57 -3.12
N ASP A 260 11.37 28.87 -1.90
CA ASP A 260 11.53 27.96 -0.76
C ASP A 260 10.30 27.06 -0.57
N PHE A 261 10.50 25.77 -0.80
CA PHE A 261 9.49 24.72 -0.63
C PHE A 261 9.40 24.15 0.78
N SER A 262 10.28 24.53 1.72
CA SER A 262 10.22 24.02 3.12
C SER A 262 8.85 24.26 3.77
N VAL A 263 8.15 25.34 3.39
CA VAL A 263 6.77 25.64 3.80
C VAL A 263 5.81 24.49 3.52
N LEU A 264 6.00 23.75 2.42
CA LEU A 264 5.18 22.60 2.02
C LEU A 264 5.51 21.32 2.79
N ALA A 265 6.72 21.25 3.36
CA ALA A 265 7.19 20.13 4.17
C ALA A 265 6.69 20.22 5.62
N ASN A 266 6.32 21.42 6.09
CA ASN A 266 5.67 21.64 7.39
C ASN A 266 4.38 20.80 7.55
N CYS A 267 4.10 20.40 8.80
CA CYS A 267 2.95 19.54 9.11
C CYS A 267 1.61 20.09 8.62
N ASP A 268 1.35 21.39 8.72
CA ASP A 268 0.05 21.98 8.38
C ASP A 268 -0.35 21.72 6.91
N TYR A 269 0.50 22.11 5.96
CA TYR A 269 0.20 21.90 4.53
C TYR A 269 0.23 20.42 4.16
N SER A 270 1.14 19.63 4.72
CA SER A 270 1.24 18.20 4.36
C SER A 270 0.16 17.32 5.01
N THR A 271 -0.46 17.74 6.12
CA THR A 271 -1.62 17.06 6.74
C THR A 271 -2.95 17.49 6.11
N GLN A 272 -3.00 18.64 5.45
CA GLN A 272 -4.15 19.03 4.63
C GLN A 272 -4.09 18.39 3.23
N GLY A 273 -2.89 18.23 2.66
CA GLY A 273 -2.69 17.87 1.26
C GLY A 273 -2.67 19.12 0.37
N TRP A 274 -1.97 19.03 -0.76
CA TRP A 274 -1.76 20.18 -1.64
C TRP A 274 -1.68 19.79 -3.12
N ILE A 275 -2.02 20.73 -3.99
CA ILE A 275 -1.76 20.70 -5.44
C ILE A 275 -0.87 21.89 -5.79
N LEU A 276 0.28 21.65 -6.43
CA LEU A 276 1.09 22.72 -7.01
C LEU A 276 0.62 23.08 -8.42
N VAL A 277 0.54 24.38 -8.68
CA VAL A 277 0.17 24.97 -9.97
C VAL A 277 1.26 25.96 -10.39
N ASP A 278 1.75 25.81 -11.62
CA ASP A 278 2.86 26.58 -12.17
C ASP A 278 4.21 26.41 -11.41
N VAL A 279 4.31 25.35 -10.60
CA VAL A 279 5.54 24.95 -9.89
C VAL A 279 5.55 23.42 -9.72
N PRO A 280 6.71 22.75 -9.84
CA PRO A 280 7.95 23.25 -10.43
C PRO A 280 7.80 23.56 -11.92
N GLU A 281 8.63 24.45 -12.47
CA GLU A 281 8.69 24.74 -13.91
C GLU A 281 9.77 23.94 -14.64
N ASP A 282 10.89 23.65 -13.97
CA ASP A 282 11.99 22.85 -14.50
C ASP A 282 12.42 21.71 -13.56
N ALA A 283 13.31 20.85 -14.06
CA ALA A 283 13.81 19.72 -13.28
C ALA A 283 14.63 20.15 -12.04
N ARG A 284 15.20 21.37 -12.03
CA ARG A 284 16.01 21.88 -10.91
C ARG A 284 15.12 22.30 -9.74
N GLU A 285 14.01 22.98 -10.01
CA GLU A 285 12.98 23.25 -9.01
C GLU A 285 12.33 21.95 -8.51
N ALA A 286 12.12 20.96 -9.38
CA ALA A 286 11.60 19.65 -8.98
C ALA A 286 12.57 18.89 -8.07
N GLU A 287 13.87 18.94 -8.33
CA GLU A 287 14.90 18.45 -7.41
C GLU A 287 14.92 19.23 -6.10
N LEU A 288 14.78 20.57 -6.14
CA LEU A 288 14.79 21.42 -4.95
C LEU A 288 13.59 21.12 -4.04
N LEU A 289 12.40 20.98 -4.62
CA LEU A 289 11.17 20.52 -3.95
C LEU A 289 11.42 19.22 -3.18
N CYS A 290 12.06 18.23 -3.83
CA CYS A 290 12.38 16.95 -3.19
C CYS A 290 13.45 17.08 -2.11
N LYS A 291 14.51 17.85 -2.36
CA LYS A 291 15.62 18.11 -1.40
C LYS A 291 15.15 18.85 -0.15
N GLN A 292 14.11 19.68 -0.26
CA GLN A 292 13.49 20.42 0.84
C GLN A 292 12.33 19.65 1.51
N GLY A 293 12.14 18.34 1.20
CA GLY A 293 11.19 17.49 1.92
C GLY A 293 9.73 17.59 1.46
N ALA A 294 9.44 18.41 0.44
CA ALA A 294 8.11 18.57 -0.12
C ALA A 294 7.75 17.44 -1.11
N LEU A 295 7.96 16.18 -0.67
CA LEU A 295 7.82 14.99 -1.51
C LEU A 295 6.36 14.81 -1.99
N PRO A 296 6.10 14.82 -3.31
CA PRO A 296 4.77 14.59 -3.84
C PRO A 296 4.38 13.11 -3.75
N THR A 297 3.10 12.84 -3.53
CA THR A 297 2.55 11.48 -3.67
C THR A 297 2.16 11.16 -5.10
N HIS A 298 1.74 12.16 -5.90
CA HIS A 298 1.30 11.97 -7.27
C HIS A 298 1.98 12.95 -8.23
N ALA A 299 2.43 12.43 -9.36
CA ALA A 299 3.00 13.19 -10.47
C ALA A 299 2.16 12.92 -11.73
N LEU A 300 1.38 13.90 -12.19
CA LEU A 300 0.52 13.75 -13.37
C LEU A 300 1.15 14.43 -14.59
N MET A 301 1.05 13.83 -15.78
CA MET A 301 1.53 14.40 -17.04
C MET A 301 0.39 14.44 -18.07
N PHE A 302 -0.09 15.64 -18.42
CA PHE A 302 -1.15 15.83 -19.40
C PHE A 302 -0.62 15.77 -20.82
N ILE A 303 -1.22 14.92 -21.66
CA ILE A 303 -0.83 14.73 -23.06
C ILE A 303 -1.99 15.19 -23.95
N MET A 304 -1.74 16.19 -24.79
CA MET A 304 -2.69 16.69 -25.80
C MET A 304 -2.69 15.77 -27.03
N GLU A 305 -3.64 15.95 -27.94
CA GLU A 305 -3.73 15.10 -29.15
C GLU A 305 -2.76 15.52 -30.25
N SER A 306 -2.41 16.81 -30.34
CA SER A 306 -1.44 17.34 -31.30
C SER A 306 -0.03 17.44 -30.71
N GLU A 307 1.00 17.02 -31.47
CA GLU A 307 2.40 17.29 -31.11
C GLU A 307 2.72 18.80 -31.12
N GLU A 308 2.01 19.60 -31.92
CA GLU A 308 2.14 21.06 -31.98
C GLU A 308 1.60 21.72 -30.69
N GLU A 309 0.50 21.21 -30.14
CA GLU A 309 -0.10 21.69 -28.88
C GLU A 309 0.72 21.33 -27.64
N THR A 310 1.52 20.25 -27.71
CA THR A 310 2.40 19.84 -26.60
C THR A 310 3.69 20.65 -26.54
N GLY A 311 4.26 21.05 -27.67
CA GLY A 311 5.55 21.76 -27.73
C GLY A 311 6.77 20.85 -27.50
N ARG A 312 7.91 21.20 -28.11
CA ARG A 312 9.14 20.38 -28.03
C ARG A 312 9.72 20.34 -26.61
N ASP A 313 9.71 21.47 -25.91
CA ASP A 313 10.34 21.61 -24.60
C ASP A 313 9.64 20.76 -23.54
N TYR A 314 8.31 20.62 -23.64
CA TYR A 314 7.50 19.73 -22.79
C TYR A 314 7.94 18.26 -22.89
N LYS A 315 8.38 17.82 -24.08
CA LYS A 315 8.86 16.45 -24.32
C LYS A 315 10.21 16.21 -23.63
N TYR A 316 11.12 17.21 -23.64
CA TYR A 316 12.40 17.14 -22.92
C TYR A 316 12.20 17.20 -21.40
N LEU A 317 11.41 18.15 -20.91
CA LEU A 317 10.99 18.24 -19.50
C LEU A 317 10.43 16.88 -19.02
N SER A 318 9.56 16.24 -19.81
CA SER A 318 9.00 14.94 -19.42
C SER A 318 10.04 13.84 -19.14
N LEU A 319 11.21 13.89 -19.80
CA LEU A 319 12.29 12.92 -19.63
C LEU A 319 13.12 13.23 -18.38
N GLU A 320 13.49 14.50 -18.19
CA GLU A 320 14.25 14.95 -17.01
C GLU A 320 13.48 14.70 -15.72
N TRP A 321 12.18 14.98 -15.74
CA TRP A 321 11.31 14.84 -14.58
C TRP A 321 11.02 13.38 -14.19
N GLN A 322 11.03 12.46 -15.16
CA GLN A 322 11.04 11.01 -14.86
C GLN A 322 12.35 10.59 -14.15
N ASN A 323 13.45 11.32 -14.33
CA ASN A 323 14.70 11.07 -13.60
C ASN A 323 14.71 11.67 -12.18
N VAL A 324 13.95 12.74 -11.94
CA VAL A 324 13.73 13.33 -10.60
C VAL A 324 12.79 12.44 -9.78
N TYR A 325 11.59 12.18 -10.29
CA TYR A 325 10.54 11.42 -9.61
C TYR A 325 10.67 9.91 -9.77
N LYS A 326 11.88 9.34 -9.64
CA LYS A 326 12.13 7.89 -9.77
C LYS A 326 11.31 7.02 -8.82
N SER A 327 10.95 7.55 -7.65
CA SER A 327 10.12 6.87 -6.64
C SER A 327 8.61 7.12 -6.79
N VAL A 328 8.19 8.09 -7.62
CA VAL A 328 6.78 8.48 -7.79
C VAL A 328 6.37 8.27 -9.25
N PRO A 329 5.55 7.25 -9.56
CA PRO A 329 5.24 6.91 -10.93
C PRO A 329 4.51 8.06 -11.64
N VAL A 330 5.13 8.62 -12.69
CA VAL A 330 4.54 9.71 -13.49
C VAL A 330 3.37 9.16 -14.32
N GLN A 331 2.15 9.51 -13.92
CA GLN A 331 0.90 9.05 -14.52
C GLN A 331 0.54 9.92 -15.74
N LYS A 332 0.49 9.30 -16.92
CA LYS A 332 0.15 9.98 -18.18
C LYS A 332 -1.36 10.07 -18.37
N VAL A 333 -1.88 11.30 -18.53
CA VAL A 333 -3.29 11.63 -18.65
C VAL A 333 -3.56 12.25 -20.02
N TYR A 334 -4.14 11.49 -20.94
CA TYR A 334 -4.48 11.99 -22.28
C TYR A 334 -5.74 12.87 -22.24
N VAL A 335 -5.65 14.12 -22.70
CA VAL A 335 -6.76 15.08 -22.61
C VAL A 335 -7.87 14.72 -23.61
N LYS A 336 -7.53 14.41 -24.87
CA LYS A 336 -8.45 13.94 -25.93
C LYS A 336 -9.71 14.78 -26.15
N GLY A 337 -9.56 16.10 -26.25
CA GLY A 337 -10.68 17.04 -26.39
C GLY A 337 -11.70 17.02 -25.24
N ARG A 338 -11.43 16.32 -24.12
CA ARG A 338 -12.36 16.20 -23.00
C ARG A 338 -12.38 17.49 -22.18
N HIS A 339 -13.58 17.95 -21.85
CA HIS A 339 -13.78 19.13 -21.02
C HIS A 339 -13.11 18.98 -19.64
N ALA A 340 -12.52 20.06 -19.12
CA ALA A 340 -11.72 20.04 -17.89
C ALA A 340 -12.45 19.41 -16.70
N LEU A 341 -13.76 19.67 -16.55
CA LEU A 341 -14.63 19.07 -15.51
C LEU A 341 -14.66 17.53 -15.55
N VAL A 342 -14.84 16.95 -16.75
CA VAL A 342 -14.90 15.49 -16.94
C VAL A 342 -13.52 14.88 -16.73
N LEU A 343 -12.46 15.60 -17.12
CA LEU A 343 -11.09 15.19 -16.86
C LEU A 343 -10.79 15.20 -15.35
N ALA A 344 -11.19 16.25 -14.64
CA ALA A 344 -11.01 16.43 -13.20
C ALA A 344 -11.75 15.35 -12.40
N GLU A 345 -12.96 14.96 -12.79
CA GLU A 345 -13.69 13.85 -12.14
C GLU A 345 -12.93 12.52 -12.26
N ASN A 346 -12.43 12.21 -13.47
CA ASN A 346 -11.66 10.98 -13.71
C ASN A 346 -10.32 10.97 -12.98
N VAL A 347 -9.62 12.10 -12.97
CA VAL A 347 -8.35 12.26 -12.25
C VAL A 347 -8.56 12.23 -10.73
N THR A 348 -9.62 12.83 -10.20
CA THR A 348 -10.00 12.73 -8.77
C THR A 348 -10.18 11.28 -8.34
N LYS A 349 -10.87 10.44 -9.15
CA LYS A 349 -11.03 9.01 -8.87
C LYS A 349 -9.68 8.26 -8.86
N MET A 350 -8.73 8.65 -9.70
CA MET A 350 -7.38 8.10 -9.75
C MET A 350 -6.56 8.51 -8.50
N LEU A 351 -6.58 9.80 -8.16
CA LEU A 351 -5.84 10.39 -7.03
C LEU A 351 -6.34 9.93 -5.65
N GLY A 352 -7.56 9.37 -5.57
CA GLY A 352 -8.06 8.68 -4.38
C GLY A 352 -7.38 7.34 -4.09
N VAL A 353 -6.53 6.83 -5.00
CA VAL A 353 -5.76 5.59 -4.83
C VAL A 353 -4.28 5.96 -4.63
N MET A 354 -3.83 5.95 -3.38
CA MET A 354 -2.43 6.24 -3.05
C MET A 354 -1.47 5.25 -3.72
N PRO A 355 -0.37 5.71 -4.36
CA PRO A 355 0.55 4.82 -5.05
C PRO A 355 1.28 3.89 -4.07
N HIS A 356 1.71 2.75 -4.61
CA HIS A 356 2.31 1.68 -3.82
C HIS A 356 3.73 2.04 -3.37
N ARG A 357 3.87 2.49 -2.11
CA ARG A 357 5.14 2.85 -1.49
C ARG A 357 5.98 1.61 -1.08
N HIS A 358 6.45 0.84 -2.06
CA HIS A 358 7.47 -0.23 -1.97
C HIS A 358 7.28 -1.37 -0.93
N ALA A 359 6.23 -1.39 -0.11
CA ALA A 359 6.01 -2.39 0.92
C ALA A 359 5.54 -3.73 0.31
N PRO A 360 6.25 -4.86 0.53
CA PRO A 360 5.91 -6.13 -0.12
C PRO A 360 4.57 -6.71 0.40
N MET A 361 3.48 -6.44 -0.32
CA MET A 361 2.15 -6.96 -0.02
C MET A 361 1.95 -8.33 -0.69
N LEU A 362 1.75 -9.37 0.12
CA LEU A 362 1.35 -10.69 -0.38
C LEU A 362 -0.17 -10.68 -0.65
N PRO A 363 -0.64 -10.91 -1.89
CA PRO A 363 -2.07 -10.86 -2.19
C PRO A 363 -2.86 -11.95 -1.44
N ARG A 364 -3.93 -11.53 -0.76
CA ARG A 364 -4.88 -12.37 -0.03
C ARG A 364 -6.28 -12.00 -0.49
N ILE A 365 -6.73 -12.71 -1.51
CA ILE A 365 -7.87 -12.32 -2.34
C ILE A 365 -9.05 -13.22 -2.01
N ALA A 366 -10.19 -12.66 -1.63
CA ALA A 366 -11.48 -13.36 -1.63
C ALA A 366 -12.24 -13.01 -2.92
N LEU A 367 -12.47 -14.00 -3.78
CA LEU A 367 -13.33 -13.86 -4.96
C LEU A 367 -14.73 -14.35 -4.60
N ILE A 368 -15.66 -13.40 -4.47
CA ILE A 368 -17.05 -13.63 -4.10
C ILE A 368 -17.91 -13.53 -5.37
N GLY A 369 -18.87 -14.42 -5.53
CA GLY A 369 -19.78 -14.42 -6.66
C GLY A 369 -20.77 -15.57 -6.56
N SER A 370 -21.91 -15.41 -7.22
CA SER A 370 -22.91 -16.46 -7.35
C SER A 370 -22.32 -17.73 -7.97
N ARG A 371 -22.95 -18.89 -7.69
CA ARG A 371 -22.61 -20.12 -8.39
C ARG A 371 -22.92 -19.93 -9.88
N GLY A 372 -21.94 -20.15 -10.77
CA GLY A 372 -22.05 -19.86 -12.21
C GLY A 372 -21.46 -18.52 -12.66
N SER A 373 -21.04 -17.65 -11.73
CA SER A 373 -20.37 -16.36 -12.04
C SER A 373 -19.03 -16.50 -12.79
N GLY A 374 -18.31 -17.61 -12.57
CA GLY A 374 -16.96 -17.85 -13.11
C GLY A 374 -15.82 -17.62 -12.10
N ALA A 375 -16.12 -17.32 -10.83
CA ALA A 375 -15.11 -17.05 -9.79
C ALA A 375 -14.01 -18.12 -9.68
N THR A 376 -14.37 -19.41 -9.72
CA THR A 376 -13.40 -20.52 -9.68
C THR A 376 -12.48 -20.55 -10.91
N THR A 377 -12.99 -20.19 -12.10
CA THR A 377 -12.18 -20.08 -13.32
C THR A 377 -11.16 -18.96 -13.18
N GLN A 378 -11.60 -17.79 -12.71
CA GLN A 378 -10.73 -16.64 -12.46
C GLN A 378 -9.65 -16.94 -11.41
N ALA A 379 -10.02 -17.63 -10.32
CA ALA A 379 -9.05 -18.05 -9.30
C ALA A 379 -7.98 -19.01 -9.84
N LYS A 380 -8.37 -19.97 -10.70
CA LYS A 380 -7.44 -20.89 -11.37
C LYS A 380 -6.49 -20.15 -12.32
N MET A 381 -6.98 -19.17 -13.07
CA MET A 381 -6.14 -18.31 -13.93
C MET A 381 -5.14 -17.46 -13.11
N LEU A 382 -5.57 -16.88 -11.99
CA LEU A 382 -4.69 -16.13 -11.09
C LEU A 382 -3.62 -17.03 -10.45
N SER A 383 -4.01 -18.24 -10.03
CA SER A 383 -3.09 -19.25 -9.50
C SER A 383 -2.04 -19.65 -10.55
N HIS A 384 -2.44 -19.82 -11.81
CA HIS A 384 -1.51 -20.13 -12.90
C HIS A 384 -0.57 -18.96 -13.23
N LYS A 385 -1.08 -17.72 -13.31
CA LYS A 385 -0.28 -16.53 -13.67
C LYS A 385 0.71 -16.11 -12.58
N TYR A 386 0.28 -16.11 -11.32
CA TYR A 386 1.06 -15.56 -10.20
C TYR A 386 1.59 -16.60 -9.21
N GLY A 387 1.22 -17.88 -9.35
CA GLY A 387 1.60 -18.93 -8.41
C GLY A 387 0.88 -18.88 -7.06
N PHE A 388 -0.18 -18.06 -6.93
CA PHE A 388 -1.01 -17.98 -5.73
C PHE A 388 -1.63 -19.34 -5.39
N VAL A 389 -1.85 -19.62 -4.11
CA VAL A 389 -2.59 -20.83 -3.70
C VAL A 389 -4.08 -20.60 -3.92
N HIS A 390 -4.68 -21.29 -4.90
CA HIS A 390 -6.14 -21.37 -5.01
C HIS A 390 -6.68 -22.26 -3.87
N VAL A 391 -7.58 -21.69 -3.07
CA VAL A 391 -8.27 -22.36 -1.96
C VAL A 391 -9.76 -22.38 -2.29
N GLU A 392 -10.28 -23.55 -2.65
CA GLU A 392 -11.71 -23.76 -2.82
C GLU A 392 -12.29 -24.33 -1.52
N PHE A 393 -13.04 -23.50 -0.78
CA PHE A 393 -13.44 -23.81 0.60
C PHE A 393 -14.23 -25.12 0.71
N GLN A 394 -15.13 -25.37 -0.24
CA GLN A 394 -15.95 -26.58 -0.27
C GLN A 394 -15.14 -27.86 -0.51
N GLU A 395 -14.04 -27.78 -1.28
CA GLU A 395 -13.14 -28.92 -1.45
C GLU A 395 -12.31 -29.18 -0.19
N GLU A 396 -11.78 -28.12 0.44
CA GLU A 396 -11.01 -28.26 1.67
C GLU A 396 -11.88 -28.72 2.86
N MET A 397 -13.15 -28.29 2.92
CA MET A 397 -14.15 -28.82 3.84
C MET A 397 -14.33 -30.33 3.63
N ALA A 398 -14.56 -30.78 2.39
CA ALA A 398 -14.68 -32.20 2.07
C ALA A 398 -13.40 -32.98 2.46
N ARG A 399 -12.21 -32.44 2.16
CA ARG A 399 -10.91 -33.02 2.56
C ARG A 399 -10.75 -33.09 4.08
N ALA A 400 -11.23 -32.10 4.83
CA ALA A 400 -11.19 -32.09 6.29
C ALA A 400 -12.13 -33.13 6.90
N LEU A 401 -13.33 -33.28 6.36
CA LEU A 401 -14.30 -34.29 6.81
C LEU A 401 -13.81 -35.72 6.57
N LEU A 402 -13.08 -35.99 5.48
CA LEU A 402 -12.50 -37.31 5.21
C LEU A 402 -11.43 -37.74 6.24
N ARG A 403 -10.75 -36.79 6.92
CA ARG A 403 -9.68 -37.09 7.90
C ARG A 403 -10.20 -37.64 9.24
N LYS A 404 -11.49 -37.49 9.55
CA LYS A 404 -12.12 -37.91 10.83
C LYS A 404 -11.50 -37.25 12.09
N ASP A 405 -10.87 -36.09 11.93
CA ASP A 405 -10.31 -35.26 13.01
C ASP A 405 -11.38 -34.85 14.06
N LYS A 406 -10.96 -34.30 15.21
CA LYS A 406 -11.87 -33.63 16.18
C LYS A 406 -12.85 -32.66 15.50
N PHE A 407 -12.34 -31.85 14.56
CA PHE A 407 -13.15 -30.94 13.73
C PHE A 407 -14.31 -31.67 13.03
N CYS A 408 -14.02 -32.82 12.43
CA CYS A 408 -15.02 -33.60 11.70
C CYS A 408 -16.13 -34.12 12.64
N LYS A 409 -15.80 -34.49 13.88
CA LYS A 409 -16.82 -34.88 14.88
C LYS A 409 -17.75 -33.72 15.23
N LEU A 410 -17.19 -32.53 15.50
CA LEU A 410 -17.97 -31.32 15.79
C LEU A 410 -18.87 -30.95 14.60
N TYR A 411 -18.31 -30.90 13.39
CA TYR A 411 -19.06 -30.58 12.18
C TYR A 411 -20.15 -31.62 11.89
N GLN A 412 -19.87 -32.91 12.09
CA GLN A 412 -20.86 -33.99 11.91
C GLN A 412 -22.03 -33.90 12.89
N MET A 413 -21.79 -33.53 14.16
CA MET A 413 -22.86 -33.27 15.12
C MET A 413 -23.76 -32.10 14.70
N GLN A 414 -23.24 -31.16 13.90
CA GLN A 414 -23.97 -30.00 13.40
C GLN A 414 -24.58 -30.19 12.00
N LEU A 415 -24.34 -31.30 11.29
CA LEU A 415 -24.88 -31.53 9.93
C LEU A 415 -26.42 -31.55 9.84
N SER A 416 -27.12 -31.66 10.97
CA SER A 416 -28.58 -31.54 11.06
C SER A 416 -29.09 -30.09 11.16
N LEU A 417 -28.18 -29.12 11.27
CA LEU A 417 -28.44 -27.67 11.41
C LEU A 417 -27.56 -26.88 10.41
N ARG A 418 -27.72 -25.56 10.34
CA ARG A 418 -26.74 -24.69 9.64
C ARG A 418 -25.42 -24.77 10.44
N PRO A 419 -24.27 -25.11 9.83
CA PRO A 419 -22.99 -25.13 10.54
C PRO A 419 -22.66 -23.75 11.12
N ASP A 420 -22.07 -23.73 12.33
CA ASP A 420 -21.69 -22.48 12.99
C ASP A 420 -20.60 -21.76 12.17
N PRO A 421 -20.75 -20.44 11.89
CA PRO A 421 -19.75 -19.68 11.11
C PRO A 421 -18.39 -19.63 11.82
N GLU A 422 -18.35 -19.72 13.16
CA GLU A 422 -17.14 -19.88 13.97
C GLU A 422 -16.34 -21.12 13.57
N LEU A 423 -17.03 -22.26 13.42
CA LEU A 423 -16.39 -23.55 13.13
C LEU A 423 -15.83 -23.56 11.70
N GLU A 424 -16.59 -23.07 10.73
CA GLU A 424 -16.16 -22.94 9.34
C GLU A 424 -14.94 -22.01 9.19
N ALA A 425 -14.95 -20.90 9.93
CA ALA A 425 -13.84 -19.97 9.97
C ALA A 425 -12.57 -20.57 10.58
N LEU A 426 -12.67 -21.40 11.63
CA LEU A 426 -11.50 -22.10 12.22
C LEU A 426 -10.84 -23.06 11.23
N LEU A 427 -11.63 -23.76 10.41
CA LEU A 427 -11.09 -24.59 9.33
C LEU A 427 -10.34 -23.72 8.32
N LEU A 428 -10.97 -22.63 7.86
CA LEU A 428 -10.35 -21.72 6.90
C LEU A 428 -9.03 -21.14 7.44
N GLU A 429 -9.00 -20.68 8.69
CA GLU A 429 -7.78 -20.18 9.34
C GLU A 429 -6.67 -21.25 9.35
N LYS A 430 -6.98 -22.50 9.71
CA LYS A 430 -6.02 -23.62 9.66
C LYS A 430 -5.43 -23.81 8.26
N ILE A 431 -6.24 -23.67 7.20
CA ILE A 431 -5.80 -23.80 5.80
C ILE A 431 -4.92 -22.61 5.39
N LEU A 432 -5.38 -21.38 5.63
CA LEU A 432 -4.68 -20.15 5.24
C LEU A 432 -3.35 -19.94 5.96
N LEU A 433 -3.21 -20.48 7.19
CA LEU A 433 -1.97 -20.46 7.95
C LEU A 433 -0.91 -21.48 7.46
N THR A 434 -1.23 -22.32 6.46
CA THR A 434 -0.27 -23.25 5.84
C THR A 434 0.93 -22.52 5.21
N PRO A 435 2.18 -23.03 5.32
CA PRO A 435 3.37 -22.35 4.78
C PRO A 435 3.31 -22.02 3.28
N LYS A 436 2.55 -22.77 2.47
CA LYS A 436 2.32 -22.47 1.05
C LYS A 436 1.56 -21.15 0.87
N CYS A 437 0.41 -21.03 1.53
CA CYS A 437 -0.45 -19.85 1.50
C CYS A 437 0.26 -18.60 2.06
N ARG A 438 1.01 -18.75 3.16
CA ARG A 438 1.80 -17.66 3.75
C ARG A 438 2.94 -17.15 2.86
N LYS A 439 3.58 -18.01 2.05
CA LYS A 439 4.74 -17.63 1.22
C LYS A 439 4.35 -17.11 -0.17
N ARG A 440 3.22 -17.54 -0.72
CA ARG A 440 2.80 -17.22 -2.10
C ARG A 440 1.57 -16.30 -2.18
N GLY A 441 0.90 -16.02 -1.07
CA GLY A 441 -0.45 -15.47 -1.11
C GLY A 441 -1.48 -16.52 -1.52
N TRP A 442 -2.75 -16.13 -1.52
CA TRP A 442 -3.87 -17.04 -1.77
C TRP A 442 -5.06 -16.35 -2.43
N VAL A 443 -5.83 -17.14 -3.17
CA VAL A 443 -7.13 -16.77 -3.75
C VAL A 443 -8.18 -17.74 -3.23
N LEU A 444 -9.14 -17.23 -2.46
CA LEU A 444 -10.22 -17.97 -1.84
C LEU A 444 -11.48 -17.90 -2.71
N THR A 445 -12.14 -19.04 -2.92
CA THR A 445 -13.44 -19.16 -3.60
C THR A 445 -14.39 -20.06 -2.83
N GLY A 446 -15.69 -19.76 -2.88
CA GLY A 446 -16.74 -20.55 -2.21
C GLY A 446 -16.88 -20.27 -0.71
N TYR A 447 -16.25 -19.19 -0.23
CA TYR A 447 -16.40 -18.60 1.10
C TYR A 447 -15.93 -17.13 1.01
N PRO A 448 -16.57 -16.18 1.72
CA PRO A 448 -17.81 -16.32 2.48
C PRO A 448 -19.05 -16.41 1.57
N SER A 449 -20.14 -16.93 2.12
CA SER A 449 -21.47 -17.01 1.51
C SER A 449 -22.51 -16.13 2.21
N ASN A 450 -22.25 -15.70 3.44
CA ASN A 450 -23.11 -14.80 4.22
C ASN A 450 -22.32 -13.70 4.92
N CYS A 451 -23.04 -12.71 5.48
CA CYS A 451 -22.43 -11.62 6.26
C CYS A 451 -21.64 -12.14 7.49
N ASP A 452 -22.13 -13.19 8.16
CA ASP A 452 -21.49 -13.73 9.39
C ASP A 452 -20.11 -14.33 9.11
N GLN A 453 -20.00 -15.18 8.08
CA GLN A 453 -18.74 -15.77 7.63
C GLN A 453 -17.73 -14.69 7.19
N LEU A 454 -18.22 -13.62 6.57
CA LEU A 454 -17.41 -12.46 6.17
C LEU A 454 -16.91 -11.67 7.39
N ARG A 455 -17.77 -11.40 8.38
CA ARG A 455 -17.38 -10.81 9.68
C ARG A 455 -16.35 -11.69 10.41
N MET A 456 -16.55 -13.01 10.42
CA MET A 456 -15.63 -13.97 11.05
C MET A 456 -14.29 -14.07 10.31
N MET A 457 -14.27 -13.88 8.99
CA MET A 457 -13.04 -13.81 8.19
C MET A 457 -12.15 -12.61 8.56
N ASP A 458 -12.75 -11.49 8.97
CA ASP A 458 -12.02 -10.29 9.43
C ASP A 458 -11.46 -10.40 10.86
N LEU A 459 -11.89 -11.43 11.62
CA LEU A 459 -11.42 -11.80 12.96
C LEU A 459 -10.28 -12.84 12.93
N MET A 460 -9.94 -13.38 11.75
CA MET A 460 -8.82 -14.30 11.58
C MET A 460 -7.47 -13.58 11.73
N ALA A 461 -6.42 -14.34 12.00
CA ALA A 461 -5.06 -13.80 12.03
C ALA A 461 -4.60 -13.23 10.67
N THR A 462 -5.11 -13.73 9.54
CA THR A 462 -4.72 -13.32 8.18
C THR A 462 -5.95 -12.97 7.31
N PRO A 463 -6.64 -11.83 7.54
CA PRO A 463 -7.80 -11.45 6.74
C PRO A 463 -7.42 -11.11 5.29
N PRO A 464 -8.37 -11.17 4.33
CA PRO A 464 -8.14 -10.79 2.94
C PRO A 464 -7.85 -9.29 2.80
N ASN A 465 -6.82 -8.96 2.01
CA ASN A 465 -6.47 -7.59 1.64
C ASN A 465 -7.06 -7.16 0.27
N ARG A 466 -7.77 -8.06 -0.41
CA ARG A 466 -8.67 -7.77 -1.53
C ARG A 466 -9.96 -8.59 -1.39
N ILE A 467 -11.12 -7.94 -1.47
CA ILE A 467 -12.40 -8.60 -1.68
C ILE A 467 -12.94 -8.13 -3.03
N ILE A 468 -13.26 -9.07 -3.92
CA ILE A 468 -13.71 -8.78 -5.27
C ILE A 468 -15.02 -9.54 -5.52
N PHE A 469 -16.10 -8.81 -5.76
CA PHE A 469 -17.38 -9.35 -6.16
C PHE A 469 -17.44 -9.45 -7.69
N ILE A 470 -17.69 -10.65 -8.21
CA ILE A 470 -17.91 -10.89 -9.65
C ILE A 470 -19.42 -10.89 -9.87
N ASP A 471 -19.94 -9.75 -10.37
CA ASP A 471 -21.36 -9.54 -10.55
C ASP A 471 -21.82 -10.06 -11.91
N VAL A 472 -22.78 -10.98 -11.89
CA VAL A 472 -23.34 -11.65 -13.06
C VAL A 472 -24.84 -11.85 -12.81
N PRO A 473 -25.74 -11.50 -13.76
CA PRO A 473 -27.17 -11.68 -13.56
C PRO A 473 -27.55 -13.13 -13.22
N ALA A 474 -28.53 -13.32 -12.33
CA ALA A 474 -29.01 -14.63 -11.90
C ALA A 474 -29.38 -15.56 -13.08
N LYS A 475 -30.02 -15.00 -14.11
CA LYS A 475 -30.40 -15.71 -15.35
C LYS A 475 -29.17 -16.32 -16.05
N GLU A 476 -28.11 -15.54 -16.23
CA GLU A 476 -26.89 -16.00 -16.89
C GLU A 476 -26.17 -17.07 -16.07
N CYS A 477 -26.15 -16.91 -14.73
CA CYS A 477 -25.61 -17.91 -13.82
C CYS A 477 -26.37 -19.24 -13.91
N PHE A 478 -27.71 -19.17 -13.97
CA PHE A 478 -28.58 -20.33 -14.14
C PHE A 478 -28.30 -21.03 -15.48
N ILE A 479 -28.28 -20.29 -16.60
CA ILE A 479 -28.02 -20.85 -17.94
C ILE A 479 -26.64 -21.53 -17.97
N ARG A 480 -25.59 -20.84 -17.52
CA ARG A 480 -24.22 -21.38 -17.47
C ARG A 480 -24.12 -22.69 -16.68
N LEU A 481 -24.86 -22.83 -15.57
CA LEU A 481 -24.87 -24.06 -14.77
C LEU A 481 -25.79 -25.15 -15.33
N TYR A 482 -26.96 -24.80 -15.85
CA TYR A 482 -27.96 -25.75 -16.36
C TYR A 482 -27.45 -26.50 -17.60
N TYR A 483 -26.74 -25.78 -18.48
CA TYR A 483 -26.14 -26.34 -19.69
C TYR A 483 -24.70 -26.81 -19.49
N ARG A 484 -24.16 -26.72 -18.27
CA ARG A 484 -22.84 -27.27 -17.94
C ARG A 484 -22.87 -28.79 -18.07
N LYS A 485 -21.87 -29.33 -18.74
CA LYS A 485 -21.59 -30.76 -18.80
C LYS A 485 -20.27 -31.06 -18.10
N THR A 486 -20.15 -32.29 -17.61
CA THR A 486 -18.96 -32.77 -16.92
C THR A 486 -18.62 -34.15 -17.46
N ASP A 487 -17.35 -34.35 -17.77
CA ASP A 487 -16.80 -35.66 -18.08
C ASP A 487 -16.60 -36.44 -16.76
N TRP A 488 -17.30 -37.56 -16.59
CA TRP A 488 -17.24 -38.36 -15.37
C TRP A 488 -15.87 -39.01 -15.12
N MET A 489 -15.05 -39.21 -16.16
CA MET A 489 -13.70 -39.80 -16.01
C MET A 489 -12.65 -38.76 -15.61
N THR A 490 -12.68 -37.56 -16.22
CA THR A 490 -11.65 -36.53 -15.98
C THR A 490 -12.08 -35.45 -14.99
N GLY A 491 -13.37 -35.37 -14.64
CA GLY A 491 -13.95 -34.29 -13.84
C GLY A 491 -13.94 -32.93 -14.54
N LYS A 492 -13.54 -32.86 -15.81
CA LYS A 492 -13.49 -31.59 -16.56
C LYS A 492 -14.90 -31.11 -16.89
N GLU A 493 -15.10 -29.81 -16.67
CA GLU A 493 -16.34 -29.11 -16.97
C GLU A 493 -16.28 -28.48 -18.37
N TYR A 494 -17.38 -28.57 -19.09
CA TYR A 494 -17.56 -28.03 -20.44
C TYR A 494 -18.84 -27.21 -20.48
N GLY A 495 -18.76 -25.97 -20.97
CA GLY A 495 -19.93 -25.17 -21.33
C GLY A 495 -20.36 -25.49 -22.76
N ILE A 496 -21.66 -25.40 -23.03
CA ILE A 496 -22.19 -25.41 -24.39
C ILE A 496 -22.23 -23.95 -24.87
N PRO A 497 -21.38 -23.54 -25.84
CA PRO A 497 -21.45 -22.20 -26.42
C PRO A 497 -22.66 -22.08 -27.35
N ASP A 498 -23.23 -20.88 -27.42
CA ASP A 498 -24.20 -20.42 -28.43
C ASP A 498 -25.54 -21.17 -28.52
N ILE A 499 -26.23 -21.23 -27.38
CA ILE A 499 -27.62 -21.68 -27.31
C ILE A 499 -28.56 -20.63 -27.91
N GLU A 500 -29.00 -20.86 -29.15
CA GLU A 500 -30.09 -20.09 -29.74
C GLU A 500 -31.37 -20.27 -28.90
N PRO A 501 -32.14 -19.20 -28.61
CA PRO A 501 -33.21 -19.23 -27.60
C PRO A 501 -34.40 -20.16 -27.91
N TYR A 502 -34.41 -20.82 -29.08
CA TYR A 502 -35.45 -21.74 -29.54
C TYR A 502 -34.88 -23.04 -30.14
N GLY A 503 -33.56 -23.30 -30.02
CA GLY A 503 -32.88 -24.49 -30.56
C GLY A 503 -32.86 -25.66 -29.58
N LEU A 504 -33.55 -26.75 -29.90
CA LEU A 504 -33.61 -28.00 -29.11
C LEU A 504 -32.22 -28.65 -28.91
N ASP A 505 -31.83 -28.88 -27.65
CA ASP A 505 -31.09 -29.99 -27.01
C ASP A 505 -29.90 -30.71 -27.71
N GLY A 506 -29.54 -30.41 -28.96
CA GLY A 506 -28.58 -31.17 -29.78
C GLY A 506 -27.20 -30.53 -29.94
N GLN A 507 -26.96 -29.35 -29.36
CA GLN A 507 -25.67 -28.66 -29.46
C GLN A 507 -24.62 -29.31 -28.57
N ASN A 508 -23.49 -29.67 -29.18
CA ASN A 508 -22.33 -30.25 -28.51
C ASN A 508 -21.25 -29.18 -28.28
N PRO A 509 -20.48 -29.26 -27.17
CA PRO A 509 -19.39 -28.32 -26.92
C PRO A 509 -18.32 -28.40 -28.02
N VAL A 510 -17.99 -27.23 -28.58
CA VAL A 510 -17.02 -27.08 -29.68
C VAL A 510 -15.61 -27.42 -29.19
N GLY A 511 -14.83 -28.11 -30.02
CA GLY A 511 -13.44 -28.47 -29.72
C GLY A 511 -13.25 -29.69 -28.79
N VAL A 512 -14.32 -30.44 -28.49
CA VAL A 512 -14.27 -31.65 -27.65
C VAL A 512 -14.13 -32.91 -28.51
N ALA A 513 -13.21 -33.80 -28.15
CA ALA A 513 -12.97 -35.06 -28.86
C ALA A 513 -14.21 -35.99 -28.82
N PRO A 514 -14.48 -36.81 -29.86
CA PRO A 514 -15.71 -37.60 -29.97
C PRO A 514 -15.98 -38.50 -28.76
N GLU A 515 -14.95 -39.21 -28.29
CA GLU A 515 -14.99 -40.11 -27.11
C GLU A 515 -15.30 -39.39 -25.79
N VAL A 516 -14.97 -38.10 -25.71
CA VAL A 516 -15.25 -37.28 -24.52
C VAL A 516 -16.68 -36.77 -24.60
N ARG A 517 -17.13 -36.40 -25.81
CA ARG A 517 -18.48 -35.88 -26.09
C ARG A 517 -19.59 -36.88 -25.72
N GLU A 518 -19.42 -38.15 -26.08
CA GLU A 518 -20.43 -39.20 -25.81
C GLU A 518 -20.63 -39.53 -24.32
N ARG A 519 -19.63 -39.23 -23.48
CA ARG A 519 -19.66 -39.48 -22.03
C ARG A 519 -19.98 -38.24 -21.19
N LEU A 520 -20.28 -37.10 -21.82
CA LEU A 520 -20.64 -35.87 -21.13
C LEU A 520 -22.02 -36.00 -20.46
N MET A 521 -22.08 -35.71 -19.16
CA MET A 521 -23.33 -35.71 -18.39
C MET A 521 -23.49 -34.43 -17.57
N SER A 522 -24.71 -34.11 -17.16
CA SER A 522 -24.96 -33.02 -16.20
C SER A 522 -24.67 -33.53 -14.79
N HIS A 523 -23.80 -32.84 -14.05
CA HIS A 523 -23.35 -33.27 -12.74
C HIS A 523 -24.49 -33.25 -11.69
N PRO A 524 -24.58 -34.17 -10.70
CA PRO A 524 -25.68 -34.18 -9.72
C PRO A 524 -25.83 -32.91 -8.88
N ARG A 525 -24.75 -32.12 -8.71
CA ARG A 525 -24.81 -30.78 -8.06
C ARG A 525 -25.51 -29.72 -8.91
N ASP A 526 -25.75 -29.99 -10.19
CA ASP A 526 -26.32 -29.05 -11.17
C ASP A 526 -27.81 -29.38 -11.45
N ASN A 527 -28.46 -30.03 -10.48
CA ASN A 527 -29.91 -30.17 -10.46
C ASN A 527 -30.57 -28.78 -10.41
N LYS A 528 -31.55 -28.53 -11.29
CA LYS A 528 -32.32 -27.28 -11.38
C LYS A 528 -32.76 -26.72 -10.02
N LYS A 529 -33.31 -27.54 -9.13
CA LYS A 529 -33.78 -27.10 -7.79
C LYS A 529 -32.63 -26.65 -6.87
N ARG A 530 -31.43 -27.21 -7.06
CA ARG A 530 -30.23 -26.82 -6.30
C ARG A 530 -29.60 -25.56 -6.88
N ILE A 531 -29.47 -25.46 -8.21
CA ILE A 531 -28.97 -24.25 -8.88
C ILE A 531 -29.78 -23.03 -8.46
N ILE A 532 -31.12 -23.12 -8.50
CA ILE A 532 -32.01 -22.02 -8.11
C ILE A 532 -31.75 -21.57 -6.67
N ARG A 533 -31.78 -22.50 -5.70
CA ARG A 533 -31.49 -22.20 -4.28
C ARG A 533 -30.10 -21.59 -4.08
N ASP A 534 -29.06 -22.20 -4.67
CA ASP A 534 -27.68 -21.74 -4.54
C ASP A 534 -27.49 -20.31 -5.10
N ILE A 535 -28.29 -19.91 -6.09
CA ILE A 535 -28.31 -18.56 -6.67
C ILE A 535 -29.13 -17.59 -5.80
N GLU A 536 -30.35 -17.96 -5.42
CA GLU A 536 -31.24 -17.15 -4.57
C GLU A 536 -30.54 -16.75 -3.26
N SER A 537 -30.04 -17.74 -2.51
CA SER A 537 -29.35 -17.49 -1.23
C SER A 537 -28.11 -16.60 -1.35
N TYR A 538 -27.44 -16.57 -2.51
CA TYR A 538 -26.36 -15.61 -2.74
C TYR A 538 -26.89 -14.17 -2.93
N PHE A 539 -27.97 -13.99 -3.69
CA PHE A 539 -28.52 -12.66 -3.95
C PHE A 539 -29.17 -12.05 -2.70
N ASP A 540 -29.82 -12.87 -1.86
CA ASP A 540 -30.36 -12.46 -0.57
C ASP A 540 -29.27 -11.89 0.37
N GLU A 541 -28.11 -12.55 0.44
CA GLU A 541 -26.98 -12.19 1.32
C GLU A 541 -26.04 -11.13 0.69
N LYS A 542 -26.07 -10.95 -0.64
CA LYS A 542 -25.17 -10.05 -1.41
C LYS A 542 -25.24 -8.62 -0.90
N GLU A 543 -26.43 -8.08 -0.67
CA GLU A 543 -26.61 -6.69 -0.29
C GLU A 543 -26.01 -6.37 1.08
N GLU A 544 -26.16 -7.28 2.05
CA GLU A 544 -25.60 -7.12 3.38
C GLU A 544 -24.06 -7.23 3.36
N MET A 545 -23.51 -8.23 2.64
CA MET A 545 -22.07 -8.37 2.47
C MET A 545 -21.44 -7.13 1.79
N MET A 546 -22.11 -6.58 0.77
CA MET A 546 -21.69 -5.34 0.10
C MET A 546 -21.75 -4.13 1.04
N LYS A 547 -22.82 -4.00 1.82
CA LYS A 547 -22.99 -2.93 2.83
C LYS A 547 -21.89 -2.98 3.90
N TYR A 548 -21.56 -4.17 4.40
CA TYR A 548 -20.47 -4.37 5.37
C TYR A 548 -19.09 -4.07 4.76
N CYS A 549 -18.85 -4.43 3.50
CA CYS A 549 -17.59 -4.11 2.83
C CYS A 549 -17.42 -2.62 2.53
N GLY A 550 -18.51 -1.93 2.17
CA GLY A 550 -18.47 -0.55 1.70
C GLY A 550 -17.45 -0.35 0.57
N LYS A 551 -16.60 0.67 0.70
CA LYS A 551 -15.53 0.99 -0.27
C LYS A 551 -14.31 0.05 -0.21
N THR A 552 -14.26 -0.93 0.70
CA THR A 552 -13.11 -1.85 0.81
C THR A 552 -13.16 -3.02 -0.17
N ALA A 553 -14.31 -3.28 -0.78
CA ALA A 553 -14.47 -4.30 -1.83
C ALA A 553 -14.56 -3.65 -3.22
N SER A 554 -14.12 -4.39 -4.23
CA SER A 554 -14.25 -4.02 -5.64
C SER A 554 -15.34 -4.86 -6.31
N VAL A 555 -16.07 -4.29 -7.26
CA VAL A 555 -17.08 -5.01 -8.05
C VAL A 555 -16.62 -5.08 -9.50
N VAL A 556 -16.64 -6.28 -10.07
CA VAL A 556 -16.29 -6.56 -11.47
C VAL A 556 -17.51 -7.11 -12.19
N ASN A 557 -17.87 -6.53 -13.34
CA ASN A 557 -18.91 -7.08 -14.20
C ASN A 557 -18.39 -8.37 -14.87
N GLY A 558 -18.90 -9.52 -14.42
CA GLY A 558 -18.57 -10.85 -14.93
C GLY A 558 -19.41 -11.31 -16.14
N ASN A 559 -20.27 -10.44 -16.68
CA ASN A 559 -21.05 -10.72 -17.88
C ASN A 559 -20.28 -10.27 -19.15
N LYS A 560 -19.02 -10.72 -19.26
CA LYS A 560 -18.09 -10.47 -20.36
C LYS A 560 -17.31 -11.77 -20.65
N SER A 561 -16.42 -11.75 -21.65
CA SER A 561 -15.48 -12.85 -21.91
C SER A 561 -14.57 -13.13 -20.71
N VAL A 562 -14.08 -14.37 -20.61
CA VAL A 562 -13.27 -14.84 -19.47
C VAL A 562 -11.99 -14.00 -19.34
N GLU A 563 -11.40 -13.65 -20.47
CA GLU A 563 -10.18 -12.87 -20.61
C GLU A 563 -10.38 -11.42 -20.13
N THR A 564 -11.45 -10.74 -20.56
CA THR A 564 -11.73 -9.36 -20.11
C THR A 564 -12.11 -9.30 -18.64
N VAL A 565 -12.81 -10.30 -18.10
CA VAL A 565 -13.06 -10.39 -16.65
C VAL A 565 -11.74 -10.61 -15.90
N PHE A 566 -10.83 -11.43 -16.44
CA PHE A 566 -9.51 -11.64 -15.87
C PHE A 566 -8.69 -10.36 -15.84
N GLU A 567 -8.61 -9.60 -16.94
CA GLU A 567 -7.92 -8.30 -17.02
C GLU A 567 -8.42 -7.29 -15.98
N LEU A 568 -9.75 -7.23 -15.74
CA LEU A 568 -10.33 -6.34 -14.73
C LEU A 568 -9.93 -6.76 -13.30
N ILE A 569 -9.90 -8.06 -13.02
CA ILE A 569 -9.45 -8.59 -11.72
C ILE A 569 -7.93 -8.37 -11.55
N ASP A 570 -7.15 -8.55 -12.61
CA ASP A 570 -5.71 -8.34 -12.66
C ASP A 570 -5.34 -6.90 -12.29
N GLN A 571 -6.05 -5.92 -12.85
CA GLN A 571 -5.89 -4.50 -12.52
C GLN A 571 -6.18 -4.22 -11.03
N ILE A 572 -7.20 -4.84 -10.42
CA ILE A 572 -7.53 -4.65 -8.99
C ILE A 572 -6.43 -5.24 -8.06
N ILE A 573 -5.74 -6.28 -8.51
CA ILE A 573 -4.65 -6.92 -7.76
C ILE A 573 -3.34 -6.13 -7.89
N ILE A 574 -3.01 -5.67 -9.10
CA ILE A 574 -1.80 -4.88 -9.38
C ILE A 574 -1.90 -3.47 -8.76
N ASN A 575 -3.07 -2.84 -8.85
CA ASN A 575 -3.26 -1.50 -8.30
C ASN A 575 -3.23 -1.50 -6.76
N PRO A 576 -2.82 -0.39 -6.14
CA PRO A 576 -2.91 -0.22 -4.69
C PRO A 576 -4.33 -0.43 -4.17
N ALA A 577 -4.46 -0.85 -2.91
CA ALA A 577 -5.77 -0.91 -2.27
C ALA A 577 -6.36 0.51 -2.19
N PRO A 578 -7.69 0.68 -2.32
CA PRO A 578 -8.31 1.97 -1.99
C PRO A 578 -7.96 2.32 -0.54
N ALA A 579 -7.52 3.56 -0.30
CA ALA A 579 -7.14 4.03 1.03
C ALA A 579 -8.38 4.13 1.92
N GLN A 580 -8.69 3.06 2.64
CA GLN A 580 -9.87 2.91 3.47
C GLN A 580 -9.49 2.42 4.87
N PRO A 581 -10.25 2.81 5.92
CA PRO A 581 -10.06 2.26 7.25
C PRO A 581 -10.33 0.74 7.25
N PRO A 582 -9.71 -0.02 8.15
CA PRO A 582 -9.99 -1.44 8.28
C PRO A 582 -11.46 -1.68 8.63
N ARG A 583 -12.06 -2.72 8.02
CA ARG A 583 -13.43 -3.15 8.36
C ARG A 583 -13.51 -3.46 9.85
N ASN A 584 -14.54 -2.91 10.49
CA ASN A 584 -14.85 -3.17 11.89
C ASN A 584 -15.94 -4.25 11.95
N PRO A 585 -15.64 -5.50 12.36
CA PRO A 585 -16.66 -6.52 12.52
C PRO A 585 -17.75 -6.07 13.51
N LEU A 586 -17.37 -5.41 14.61
CA LEU A 586 -18.27 -4.91 15.66
C LEU A 586 -19.19 -3.75 15.24
N SER A 587 -19.11 -3.27 13.99
CA SER A 587 -19.95 -2.16 13.50
C SER A 587 -21.46 -2.45 13.49
N ILE A 588 -21.83 -3.73 13.49
CA ILE A 588 -23.22 -4.20 13.58
C ILE A 588 -23.32 -5.09 14.82
N ASN A 589 -23.92 -4.56 15.90
CA ASN A 589 -24.08 -5.25 17.18
C ASN A 589 -25.07 -6.43 17.06
N CYS A 590 -24.57 -7.57 16.59
CA CYS A 590 -25.33 -8.81 16.49
C CYS A 590 -24.40 -10.00 16.79
N GLY A 591 -24.30 -10.38 18.08
CA GLY A 591 -23.70 -11.62 18.58
C GLY A 591 -22.17 -11.82 18.44
N ILE A 592 -21.44 -10.87 17.85
CA ILE A 592 -20.05 -11.09 17.41
C ILE A 592 -19.08 -11.37 18.57
N GLU A 593 -19.26 -10.71 19.72
CA GLU A 593 -18.36 -10.89 20.88
C GLU A 593 -18.49 -12.31 21.45
N GLU A 594 -19.72 -12.82 21.57
CA GLU A 594 -19.98 -14.22 21.92
C GLU A 594 -19.39 -15.18 20.88
N ALA A 595 -19.56 -14.88 19.59
CA ALA A 595 -19.01 -15.67 18.50
C ALA A 595 -17.46 -15.70 18.52
N TYR A 596 -16.81 -14.59 18.86
CA TYR A 596 -15.36 -14.50 19.01
C TYR A 596 -14.88 -15.32 20.22
N GLU A 597 -15.55 -15.25 21.37
CA GLU A 597 -15.20 -16.07 22.54
C GLU A 597 -15.47 -17.57 22.32
N LYS A 598 -16.53 -17.94 21.60
CA LYS A 598 -16.76 -19.32 21.09
C LYS A 598 -15.62 -19.76 20.16
N MET A 599 -15.23 -18.93 19.20
CA MET A 599 -14.10 -19.23 18.32
C MET A 599 -12.79 -19.43 19.11
N LYS A 600 -12.55 -18.57 20.12
CA LYS A 600 -11.36 -18.58 20.98
C LYS A 600 -11.28 -19.82 21.88
N THR A 601 -12.39 -20.28 22.44
CA THR A 601 -12.45 -21.56 23.19
C THR A 601 -12.20 -22.75 22.25
N MET A 602 -12.87 -22.80 21.10
CA MET A 602 -12.64 -23.84 20.09
C MET A 602 -11.19 -23.89 19.55
N ARG A 603 -10.47 -22.76 19.46
CA ARG A 603 -9.02 -22.74 19.12
C ARG A 603 -8.19 -23.57 20.11
N MET A 604 -8.49 -23.46 21.41
CA MET A 604 -7.78 -24.22 22.45
C MET A 604 -8.07 -25.73 22.32
N ASP A 605 -9.34 -26.12 22.21
CA ASP A 605 -9.77 -27.53 22.18
C ASP A 605 -9.31 -28.30 20.93
N THR A 606 -9.23 -27.61 19.80
CA THR A 606 -8.78 -28.19 18.53
C THR A 606 -7.26 -28.40 18.47
N GLY A 607 -6.50 -27.91 19.46
CA GLY A 607 -5.04 -27.97 19.46
C GLY A 607 -4.40 -27.08 18.39
N ILE A 608 -5.17 -26.16 17.77
CA ILE A 608 -4.64 -25.09 16.94
C ILE A 608 -4.04 -24.07 17.91
N ASN A 609 -2.82 -24.35 18.38
CA ASN A 609 -2.18 -23.60 19.46
C ASN A 609 -1.72 -22.21 18.96
N THR A 610 -2.69 -21.31 18.82
CA THR A 610 -2.52 -19.92 18.37
C THR A 610 -2.03 -18.99 19.47
N ASN A 611 -1.36 -19.49 20.51
CA ASN A 611 -0.81 -18.66 21.60
C ASN A 611 0.13 -17.55 21.06
N ASN A 612 0.73 -17.77 19.87
CA ASN A 612 1.54 -16.79 19.14
C ASN A 612 0.84 -16.11 17.95
N LEU A 613 -0.49 -16.23 17.82
CA LEU A 613 -1.30 -15.74 16.70
C LEU A 613 -2.56 -14.93 17.09
N MET A 614 -2.82 -14.72 18.37
CA MET A 614 -3.91 -13.86 18.84
C MET A 614 -3.81 -12.44 18.25
N VAL A 615 -4.87 -12.05 17.52
CA VAL A 615 -5.27 -10.65 17.34
C VAL A 615 -6.20 -10.36 18.52
N ASN A 616 -5.78 -9.49 19.44
CA ASN A 616 -6.68 -8.99 20.48
C ASN A 616 -7.88 -8.30 19.80
N PRO A 617 -9.11 -8.37 20.37
CA PRO A 617 -10.19 -7.50 19.91
C PRO A 617 -9.72 -6.03 19.94
N PRO A 618 -10.21 -5.17 19.04
CA PRO A 618 -9.93 -3.75 19.13
C PRO A 618 -10.44 -3.25 20.50
N ASN A 619 -9.51 -2.88 21.38
CA ASN A 619 -9.88 -2.40 22.71
C ASN A 619 -10.85 -1.22 22.56
N PRO A 620 -12.01 -1.21 23.24
CA PRO A 620 -12.98 -0.11 23.16
C PRO A 620 -12.48 1.21 23.82
N ILE A 621 -11.19 1.28 24.15
CA ILE A 621 -10.53 2.33 24.94
C ILE A 621 -9.99 3.46 24.05
N PHE A 622 -10.01 3.34 22.72
CA PHE A 622 -9.79 4.50 21.82
C PHE A 622 -11.04 5.38 21.70
N LYS A 623 -11.46 5.93 22.84
CA LYS A 623 -12.14 7.23 22.96
C LYS A 623 -11.13 8.21 23.55
N LEU A 624 -10.41 8.90 22.66
CA LEU A 624 -9.65 10.12 22.92
C LEU A 624 -9.94 11.07 21.75
#